data_AF-A0A6I3UZ68-F1
#
_entry.id   AF-A0A6I3UZ68-F1
#
_cell.length_a   1.000
_cell.length_b   1.000
_cell.length_c   1.000
_cell.angle_alpha   90.00
_cell.angle_beta   90.00
_cell.angle_gamma   90.00
#
_symmetry.space_group_name_H-M   'P 1'
#
loop_
_entity.id
_entity.type
_entity.pdbx_description
1 polymer ?
#
loop_
_entity_poly.entity_id
_entity_poly.type
_entity_poly.pdbx_seq_one_letter_code
_entity_poly.pdbx_strand_id
1 'polypeptide(L)'
;VILISGVVLALFVLIANIKGGFGAVAETLANGKFLAANEKLFDPNLLSNSIFLIVMGSGFTILSSYASSQDLVQRFTTTQNIKKLNKMLFTNGVLSLATATVFYLIGTGLYVFYQVQNADSAASNIPQDQIFMYFIAYQLPVGITGLILAAIYAASQSTISTGLNSVA
;
A
#
# COMPACT_ATOMS: atom_id res chain seq x y z
N VAL A 1 0.06 12.89 0.05
CA VAL A 1 1.45 13.27 0.36
C VAL A 1 1.78 13.03 1.82
N ILE A 2 1.08 13.66 2.77
CA ILE A 2 1.33 13.51 4.22
C ILE A 2 1.29 12.04 4.66
N LEU A 3 0.28 11.27 4.23
CA LEU A 3 0.22 9.82 4.49
C LEU A 3 1.43 9.06 3.95
N ILE A 4 1.79 9.28 2.69
CA ILE A 4 2.91 8.58 2.04
C ILE A 4 4.21 8.85 2.82
N SER A 5 4.45 10.10 3.22
CA SER A 5 5.62 10.46 4.03
C SER A 5 5.62 9.75 5.39
N GLY A 6 4.47 9.66 6.06
CA GLY A 6 4.34 8.94 7.33
C GLY A 6 4.56 7.43 7.19
N VAL A 7 4.04 6.82 6.13
CA VAL A 7 4.22 5.39 5.83
C VAL A 7 5.68 5.08 5.49
N VAL A 8 6.34 5.94 4.72
CA VAL A 8 7.78 5.80 4.44
C VAL A 8 8.60 5.90 5.73
N LEU A 9 8.28 6.85 6.61
CA LEU A 9 8.92 6.95 7.92
C LEU A 9 8.72 5.68 8.76
N ALA A 10 7.50 5.13 8.80
CA ALA A 10 7.22 3.88 9.49
C ALA A 10 8.06 2.72 8.95
N LEU A 11 8.21 2.63 7.63
CA LEU A 11 9.08 1.62 6.98
C LEU A 11 10.54 1.78 7.41
N PHE A 12 11.07 3.01 7.44
CA PHE A 12 12.44 3.26 7.89
C PHE A 12 12.65 2.82 9.34
N VAL A 13 11.73 3.19 10.25
CA VAL A 13 11.83 2.79 11.65
C VAL A 13 11.69 1.27 11.81
N LEU A 14 10.78 0.63 11.07
CA LEU A 14 10.63 -0.82 11.07
C LEU A 14 11.93 -1.51 10.65
N ILE A 15 12.51 -1.11 9.52
CA ILE A 15 13.78 -1.66 9.03
C ILE A 15 14.91 -1.46 10.04
N ALA A 16 14.99 -0.29 10.67
CA ALA A 16 16.01 -0.01 11.68
C ALA A 16 15.91 -0.91 12.93
N ASN A 17 14.72 -1.44 13.23
CA ASN A 17 14.47 -2.33 14.36
C ASN A 17 14.56 -3.83 14.00
N ILE A 18 14.80 -4.16 12.73
CA ILE A 18 15.02 -5.54 12.27
C ILE A 18 16.52 -5.86 12.35
N LYS A 19 16.88 -6.98 12.99
CA LYS A 19 18.26 -7.49 12.93
C LYS A 19 18.59 -7.87 11.48
N GLY A 20 19.65 -7.30 10.92
CA GLY A 20 20.00 -7.42 9.49
C GLY A 20 19.34 -6.38 8.58
N GLY A 21 18.49 -5.50 9.12
CA GLY A 21 17.91 -4.36 8.43
C GLY A 21 17.20 -4.74 7.12
N PHE A 22 17.45 -3.95 6.08
CA PHE A 22 16.84 -4.18 4.76
C PHE A 22 17.30 -5.50 4.13
N GLY A 23 18.49 -6.00 4.48
CA GLY A 23 19.02 -7.27 3.96
C GLY A 23 18.11 -8.45 4.34
N ALA A 24 17.67 -8.52 5.60
CA ALA A 24 16.76 -9.56 6.05
C ALA A 24 15.39 -9.51 5.35
N VAL A 25 14.90 -8.29 5.07
CA VAL A 25 13.65 -8.08 4.31
C VAL A 25 13.82 -8.54 2.87
N ALA A 26 14.92 -8.16 2.20
CA ALA A 26 15.22 -8.52 0.82
C ALA A 26 15.43 -10.03 0.64
N GLU A 27 16.14 -10.68 1.57
CA GLU A 27 16.32 -12.13 1.60
C GLU A 27 14.98 -12.85 1.75
N THR A 28 14.11 -12.37 2.65
CA THR A 28 12.78 -12.94 2.83
C THR A 28 11.92 -12.80 1.57
N LEU A 29 11.99 -11.64 0.89
CA LEU A 29 11.34 -11.42 -0.41
C LEU A 29 11.83 -12.42 -1.46
N ALA A 30 13.14 -12.63 -1.54
CA ALA A 30 13.77 -13.58 -2.48
C ALA A 30 13.38 -15.03 -2.18
N ASN A 31 13.20 -15.38 -0.90
CA ASN A 31 12.83 -16.71 -0.44
C ASN A 31 11.31 -16.98 -0.51
N GLY A 32 10.65 -16.52 -1.58
CA GLY A 32 9.26 -16.86 -1.88
C GLY A 32 8.19 -16.06 -1.13
N LYS A 33 8.56 -14.99 -0.41
CA LYS A 33 7.56 -14.09 0.20
C LYS A 33 6.92 -13.13 -0.81
N PHE A 34 7.64 -12.77 -1.89
CA PHE A 34 7.11 -11.90 -2.94
C PHE A 34 6.00 -12.59 -3.75
N LEU A 35 6.29 -13.78 -4.25
CA LEU A 35 5.34 -14.68 -4.90
C LEU A 35 5.57 -16.07 -4.30
N ALA A 36 4.49 -16.69 -3.79
CA ALA A 36 4.60 -18.03 -3.25
C ALA A 36 4.95 -19.03 -4.37
N ALA A 37 5.72 -20.06 -4.05
CA ALA A 37 6.27 -20.99 -5.04
C ALA A 37 5.19 -21.77 -5.84
N ASN A 38 3.98 -21.85 -5.31
CA ASN A 38 2.83 -22.51 -5.92
C ASN A 38 1.88 -21.55 -6.66
N GLU A 39 2.19 -20.25 -6.73
CA GLU A 39 1.38 -19.29 -7.47
C GLU A 39 1.53 -19.48 -8.98
N LYS A 40 0.39 -19.58 -9.67
CA LYS A 40 0.36 -19.76 -11.12
C LYS A 40 0.48 -18.40 -11.80
N LEU A 41 1.52 -18.22 -12.63
CA LEU A 41 1.66 -17.01 -13.46
C LEU A 41 0.49 -16.87 -14.44
N PHE A 42 0.12 -17.97 -15.09
CA PHE A 42 -1.00 -18.06 -16.02
C PHE A 42 -1.66 -19.43 -15.89
N ASP A 43 -3.00 -19.45 -15.96
CA ASP A 43 -3.79 -20.66 -16.02
C ASP A 43 -4.81 -20.51 -17.18
N PRO A 44 -4.84 -21.41 -18.18
CA PRO A 44 -5.84 -21.38 -19.25
C PRO A 44 -7.28 -21.46 -18.72
N ASN A 45 -7.49 -22.04 -17.54
CA ASN A 45 -8.79 -22.05 -16.87
C ASN A 45 -9.01 -20.70 -16.16
N LEU A 46 -9.83 -19.83 -16.75
CA LEU A 46 -10.15 -18.51 -16.21
C LEU A 46 -10.95 -18.54 -14.88
N LEU A 47 -11.38 -19.71 -14.41
CA LEU A 47 -12.00 -19.91 -13.09
C LEU A 47 -10.99 -20.25 -12.00
N SER A 48 -9.73 -20.50 -12.35
CA SER A 48 -8.62 -20.80 -11.45
C SER A 48 -7.83 -19.53 -11.15
N ASN A 49 -7.41 -19.32 -9.90
CA ASN A 49 -6.60 -18.15 -9.55
C ASN A 49 -5.24 -18.19 -10.27
N SER A 50 -4.88 -17.07 -10.90
CA SER A 50 -3.56 -16.85 -11.47
C SER A 50 -3.18 -15.37 -11.36
N ILE A 51 -1.88 -15.10 -11.35
CA ILE A 51 -1.35 -13.74 -11.33
C ILE A 51 -1.85 -12.95 -12.54
N PHE A 52 -1.95 -13.58 -13.71
CA PHE A 52 -2.54 -12.98 -14.90
C PHE A 52 -3.97 -12.48 -14.67
N LEU A 53 -4.85 -13.30 -14.09
CA LEU A 53 -6.23 -12.88 -13.79
C LEU A 53 -6.29 -11.76 -12.77
N ILE A 54 -5.43 -11.79 -11.74
CA ILE A 54 -5.34 -10.71 -10.75
C ILE A 54 -4.94 -9.39 -11.42
N VAL A 55 -3.92 -9.42 -12.28
CA VAL A 55 -3.44 -8.24 -13.01
C VAL A 55 -4.51 -7.72 -13.97
N MET A 56 -5.14 -8.59 -14.75
CA MET A 56 -6.20 -8.21 -15.68
C MET A 56 -7.44 -7.68 -14.96
N GLY A 57 -7.91 -8.36 -13.92
CA GLY A 57 -9.03 -7.94 -13.11
C GLY A 57 -8.79 -6.58 -12.47
N SER A 58 -7.62 -6.39 -11.84
CA SER A 58 -7.22 -5.10 -11.27
C SER A 58 -7.14 -4.01 -12.35
N GLY A 59 -6.62 -4.34 -13.53
CA GLY A 59 -6.58 -3.44 -14.68
C GLY A 59 -7.97 -2.96 -15.11
N PHE A 60 -8.95 -3.87 -15.22
CA PHE A 60 -10.34 -3.52 -15.52
C PHE A 60 -10.99 -2.70 -14.42
N THR A 61 -10.75 -3.02 -13.14
CA THR A 61 -11.27 -2.22 -12.02
C THR A 61 -10.73 -0.79 -12.05
N ILE A 62 -9.43 -0.62 -12.33
CA ILE A 62 -8.82 0.71 -12.48
C ILE A 62 -9.42 1.45 -13.68
N LEU A 63 -9.51 0.81 -14.85
CA LEU A 63 -10.11 1.42 -16.05
C LEU A 63 -11.56 1.86 -15.81
N SER A 64 -12.36 0.98 -15.18
CA SER A 64 -13.74 1.29 -14.79
C SER A 64 -13.79 2.51 -13.88
N SER A 65 -12.91 2.59 -12.89
CA SER A 65 -12.83 3.74 -11.98
C SER A 65 -12.53 5.03 -12.74
N TYR A 66 -11.62 5.02 -13.71
CA TYR A 66 -11.25 6.21 -14.50
C TYR A 66 -12.36 6.65 -15.46
N ALA A 67 -13.20 5.73 -15.93
CA ALA A 67 -14.32 6.03 -16.81
C ALA A 67 -15.59 6.46 -16.06
N SER A 68 -15.80 5.94 -14.84
CA SER A 68 -17.09 6.07 -14.13
C SER A 68 -17.03 6.92 -12.85
N SER A 69 -15.85 7.19 -12.29
CA SER A 69 -15.74 7.96 -11.05
C SER A 69 -15.89 9.45 -11.34
N GLN A 70 -16.84 10.08 -10.68
CA GLN A 70 -17.19 11.48 -10.91
C GLN A 70 -16.03 12.43 -10.56
N ASP A 71 -15.20 12.11 -9.56
CA ASP A 71 -14.02 12.92 -9.21
C ASP A 71 -12.98 12.95 -10.34
N LEU A 72 -12.77 11.82 -11.03
CA LEU A 72 -11.83 11.71 -12.15
C LEU A 72 -12.38 12.41 -13.40
N VAL A 73 -13.67 12.26 -13.69
CA VAL A 73 -14.35 12.98 -14.79
C VAL A 73 -14.25 14.49 -14.60
N GLN A 74 -14.49 14.99 -13.39
CA GLN A 74 -14.33 16.41 -13.05
C GLN A 74 -12.88 16.87 -13.26
N ARG A 75 -11.88 16.09 -12.84
CA ARG A 75 -10.46 16.43 -13.06
C ARG A 75 -10.10 16.47 -14.54
N PHE A 76 -10.67 15.60 -15.35
CA PHE A 76 -10.41 15.57 -16.79
C PHE A 76 -11.03 16.77 -17.52
N THR A 77 -12.25 17.16 -17.14
CA THR A 77 -12.97 18.28 -17.77
C THR A 77 -12.51 19.66 -17.30
N THR A 78 -11.96 19.78 -16.09
CA THR A 78 -11.46 21.04 -15.53
C THR A 78 -9.98 21.31 -15.81
N THR A 79 -9.23 20.32 -16.32
CA THR A 79 -7.81 20.50 -16.66
C THR A 79 -7.66 21.19 -18.03
N GLN A 80 -7.13 22.42 -18.00
CA GLN A 80 -7.06 23.33 -19.17
C GLN A 80 -6.27 22.84 -20.40
N ASN A 81 -5.45 21.76 -20.30
CA ASN A 81 -4.66 21.25 -21.43
C ASN A 81 -4.27 19.77 -21.22
N ILE A 82 -4.31 18.99 -22.32
CA ILE A 82 -3.87 17.59 -22.42
C ILE A 82 -2.45 17.36 -21.85
N LYS A 83 -1.50 18.28 -22.03
CA LYS A 83 -0.15 18.14 -21.44
C LYS A 83 -0.19 18.07 -19.91
N LYS A 84 -1.02 18.90 -19.27
CA LYS A 84 -1.19 18.89 -17.81
C LYS A 84 -1.93 17.64 -17.35
N LEU A 85 -2.93 17.20 -18.11
CA LEU A 85 -3.67 15.97 -17.87
C LEU A 85 -2.76 14.73 -17.92
N ASN A 86 -1.96 14.58 -18.99
CA ASN A 86 -1.00 13.47 -19.12
C ASN A 86 0.03 13.47 -17.99
N LYS A 87 0.55 14.64 -17.61
CA LYS A 87 1.45 14.76 -16.47
C LYS A 87 0.77 14.31 -15.16
N MET A 88 -0.48 14.71 -14.93
CA MET A 88 -1.25 14.30 -13.76
C MET A 88 -1.43 12.77 -13.72
N LEU A 89 -1.88 12.17 -14.82
CA LEU A 89 -2.11 10.73 -14.94
C LEU A 89 -0.83 9.94 -14.71
N PHE A 90 0.25 10.32 -15.38
CA PHE A 90 1.55 9.67 -15.21
C PHE A 90 2.07 9.79 -13.78
N THR A 91 2.01 10.99 -13.19
CA THR A 91 2.42 11.24 -11.81
C THR A 91 1.60 10.38 -10.84
N ASN A 92 0.28 10.26 -11.05
CA ASN A 92 -0.58 9.41 -10.24
C ASN A 92 -0.19 7.93 -10.34
N GLY A 93 0.09 7.44 -11.55
CA GLY A 93 0.53 6.06 -11.77
C GLY A 93 1.85 5.76 -11.05
N VAL A 94 2.85 6.63 -11.18
CA VAL A 94 4.14 6.49 -10.50
C VAL A 94 3.98 6.51 -8.98
N LEU A 95 3.21 7.47 -8.43
CA LEU A 95 2.97 7.53 -6.99
C LEU A 95 2.21 6.31 -6.47
N SER A 96 1.26 5.79 -7.24
CA SER A 96 0.49 4.60 -6.89
C SER A 96 1.38 3.36 -6.81
N LEU A 97 2.24 3.17 -7.83
CA LEU A 97 3.20 2.06 -7.84
C LEU A 97 4.18 2.17 -6.67
N ALA A 98 4.76 3.35 -6.45
CA ALA A 98 5.68 3.58 -5.34
C ALA A 98 5.02 3.30 -3.97
N THR A 99 3.77 3.74 -3.80
CA THR A 99 3.01 3.51 -2.56
C THR A 99 2.75 2.02 -2.35
N ALA A 100 2.34 1.29 -3.40
CA ALA A 100 2.16 -0.15 -3.33
C ALA A 100 3.46 -0.87 -2.94
N THR A 101 4.59 -0.50 -3.54
CA THR A 101 5.91 -1.06 -3.18
C THR A 101 6.23 -0.83 -1.71
N VAL A 102 6.01 0.38 -1.18
CA VAL A 102 6.24 0.69 0.23
C VAL A 102 5.38 -0.20 1.14
N PHE A 103 4.09 -0.35 0.85
CA PHE A 103 3.21 -1.21 1.65
C PHE A 103 3.59 -2.69 1.58
N TYR A 104 4.03 -3.19 0.42
CA TYR A 104 4.57 -4.55 0.30
C TYR A 104 5.83 -4.74 1.16
N LEU A 105 6.75 -3.77 1.15
CA LEU A 105 7.94 -3.82 1.99
C LEU A 105 7.60 -3.76 3.49
N ILE A 106 6.60 -2.96 3.88
CA ILE A 106 6.10 -2.94 5.26
C ILE A 106 5.53 -4.31 5.64
N GLY A 107 4.69 -4.91 4.80
CA GLY A 107 4.11 -6.23 5.07
C GLY A 107 5.17 -7.31 5.27
N THR A 108 6.19 -7.36 4.40
CA THR A 108 7.32 -8.27 4.56
C THR A 108 8.15 -7.92 5.81
N GLY A 109 8.42 -6.64 6.06
CA GLY A 109 9.16 -6.21 7.23
C GLY A 109 8.47 -6.59 8.54
N LEU A 110 7.14 -6.43 8.62
CA LEU A 110 6.34 -6.84 9.79
C LEU A 110 6.35 -8.35 9.97
N TYR A 111 6.33 -9.12 8.87
CA TYR A 111 6.51 -10.57 8.93
C TYR A 111 7.88 -10.94 9.51
N VAL A 112 8.97 -10.34 9.02
CA VAL A 112 10.31 -10.58 9.58
C VAL A 112 10.38 -10.18 11.05
N PHE A 113 9.85 -9.01 11.39
CA PHE A 113 9.90 -8.48 12.74
C PHE A 113 9.12 -9.34 13.73
N TYR A 114 7.85 -9.65 13.45
CA TYR A 114 6.98 -10.34 14.41
C TYR A 114 6.99 -11.86 14.28
N GLN A 115 7.09 -12.42 13.08
CA GLN A 115 6.97 -13.87 12.89
C GLN A 115 8.31 -14.59 12.80
N VAL A 116 9.40 -13.91 12.39
CA VAL A 116 10.72 -14.52 12.26
C VAL A 116 11.60 -14.20 13.48
N GLN A 117 11.66 -12.93 13.90
CA GLN A 117 12.59 -12.49 14.94
C GLN A 117 11.96 -12.39 16.33
N ASN A 118 10.64 -12.21 16.44
CA ASN A 118 9.92 -12.05 17.70
C ASN A 118 8.66 -12.93 17.78
N ALA A 119 8.74 -14.18 17.31
CA ALA A 119 7.62 -15.09 17.14
C ALA A 119 6.80 -15.36 18.42
N ASP A 120 7.41 -15.22 19.61
CA ASP A 120 6.73 -15.41 20.90
C ASP A 120 6.05 -14.13 21.44
N SER A 121 6.06 -13.04 20.69
CA SER A 121 5.43 -11.79 21.11
C SER A 121 3.90 -11.87 21.06
N ALA A 122 3.21 -11.09 21.90
CA ALA A 122 1.75 -10.98 21.88
C ALA A 122 1.20 -10.56 20.51
N ALA A 123 2.04 -9.94 19.68
CA ALA A 123 1.74 -9.54 18.31
C ALA A 123 1.47 -10.72 17.36
N SER A 124 1.93 -11.93 17.68
CA SER A 124 1.71 -13.13 16.85
C SER A 124 0.24 -13.53 16.75
N ASN A 125 -0.59 -13.10 17.71
CA ASN A 125 -2.04 -13.32 17.71
C ASN A 125 -2.84 -12.15 17.12
N ILE A 126 -2.17 -11.06 16.71
CA ILE A 126 -2.85 -9.90 16.13
C ILE A 126 -3.23 -10.22 14.67
N PRO A 127 -4.47 -9.94 14.25
CA PRO A 127 -4.89 -10.13 12.87
C PRO A 127 -3.95 -9.43 11.87
N GLN A 128 -3.70 -10.10 10.73
CA GLN A 128 -2.73 -9.62 9.73
C GLN A 128 -3.10 -8.26 9.14
N ASP A 129 -4.38 -7.93 9.03
CA ASP A 129 -4.89 -6.64 8.58
C ASP A 129 -4.69 -5.51 9.61
N GLN A 130 -4.49 -5.86 10.88
CA GLN A 130 -4.32 -4.90 11.99
C GLN A 130 -2.86 -4.74 12.44
N ILE A 131 -1.98 -5.66 12.04
CA ILE A 131 -0.59 -5.71 12.53
C ILE A 131 0.21 -4.44 12.26
N PHE A 132 -0.06 -3.74 11.15
CA PHE A 132 0.62 -2.47 10.85
C PHE A 132 0.17 -1.35 11.80
N MET A 133 -1.12 -1.28 12.10
CA MET A 133 -1.66 -0.33 13.09
C MET A 133 -1.12 -0.64 14.50
N TYR A 134 -1.04 -1.93 14.85
CA TYR A 134 -0.42 -2.37 16.10
C TYR A 134 1.05 -1.92 16.20
N PHE A 135 1.83 -2.10 15.13
CA PHE A 135 3.21 -1.60 15.07
C PHE A 135 3.31 -0.08 15.26
N ILE A 136 2.46 0.69 14.57
CA ILE A 136 2.43 2.16 14.71
C ILE A 136 2.11 2.58 16.16
N ALA A 137 1.16 1.91 16.80
CA ALA A 137 0.69 2.26 18.12
C ALA A 137 1.71 1.93 19.23
N TYR A 138 2.38 0.78 19.13
CA TYR A 138 3.18 0.25 20.25
C TYR A 138 4.70 0.29 20.04
N GLN A 139 5.19 0.25 18.79
CA GLN A 139 6.63 0.15 18.51
C GLN A 139 7.26 1.45 18.02
N LEU A 140 6.46 2.42 17.56
CA LEU A 140 6.99 3.71 17.15
C LEU A 140 7.17 4.64 18.35
N PRO A 141 8.21 5.51 18.33
CA PRO A 141 8.39 6.52 19.34
C PRO A 141 7.19 7.47 19.44
N VAL A 142 6.95 7.96 20.65
CA VAL A 142 5.98 9.04 20.90
C VAL A 142 6.29 10.23 19.98
N GLY A 143 5.25 10.91 19.50
CA GLY A 143 5.38 11.94 18.46
C GLY A 143 5.31 11.37 17.04
N ILE A 144 6.15 10.38 16.67
CA ILE A 144 6.07 9.74 15.34
C ILE A 144 4.73 9.02 15.17
N THR A 145 4.31 8.26 16.19
CA THR A 145 2.97 7.64 16.22
C THR A 145 1.87 8.68 15.99
N GLY A 146 1.93 9.81 16.71
CA GLY A 146 0.94 10.88 16.59
C GLY A 146 0.89 11.50 15.20
N LEU A 147 2.04 11.75 14.59
CA LEU A 147 2.13 12.27 13.22
C LEU A 147 1.54 11.31 12.19
N ILE A 148 1.81 10.01 12.30
CA ILE A 148 1.28 9.01 11.38
C ILE A 148 -0.23 8.85 11.56
N LEU A 149 -0.72 8.80 12.80
CA LEU A 149 -2.16 8.76 13.07
C LEU A 149 -2.86 10.01 12.50
N ALA A 150 -2.31 11.21 12.70
CA ALA A 150 -2.82 12.43 12.10
C ALA A 150 -2.83 12.38 10.57
N ALA A 151 -1.78 11.81 9.96
CA ALA A 151 -1.70 11.63 8.51
C ALA A 151 -2.77 10.66 7.96
N ILE A 152 -3.06 9.59 8.70
CA ILE A 152 -4.13 8.63 8.37
C ILE A 152 -5.48 9.34 8.45
N TYR A 153 -5.76 10.04 9.54
CA TYR A 153 -7.00 10.82 9.68
C TYR A 153 -7.17 11.85 8.56
N ALA A 154 -6.12 12.61 8.24
CA ALA A 154 -6.15 13.59 7.16
C ALA A 154 -6.43 12.93 5.79
N ALA A 155 -5.85 11.76 5.53
CA ALA A 155 -6.11 11.01 4.30
C ALA A 155 -7.56 10.50 4.24
N SER A 156 -8.08 9.94 5.33
CA SER A 156 -9.49 9.51 5.41
C SER A 156 -10.46 10.66 5.17
N GLN A 157 -10.21 11.84 5.77
CA GLN A 157 -11.02 13.03 5.56
C GLN A 157 -10.96 13.54 4.11
N SER A 158 -9.80 13.49 3.48
CA SER A 158 -9.66 13.84 2.06
C SER A 158 -10.53 12.93 1.17
N THR A 159 -10.52 11.61 1.42
CA THR A 159 -11.34 10.66 0.65
C THR A 159 -12.83 10.88 0.88
N ILE A 160 -13.25 11.10 2.13
CA ILE A 160 -14.66 11.41 2.45
C ILE A 160 -15.12 12.69 1.76
N SER A 161 -14.30 13.74 1.79
CA SER A 161 -14.60 15.01 1.12
C SER A 161 -14.73 14.86 -0.40
N THR A 162 -13.82 14.11 -1.04
CA THR A 162 -13.92 13.82 -2.48
C THR A 162 -15.16 12.99 -2.81
N GLY A 163 -15.52 12.02 -1.96
CA GLY A 163 -16.75 11.23 -2.11
C GLY A 163 -18.02 12.07 -2.00
N LEU A 164 -18.12 12.93 -0.98
CA LEU A 164 -19.25 13.85 -0.82
C LEU A 164 -19.39 14.80 -2.01
N ASN A 165 -18.29 15.39 -2.47
CA ASN A 165 -18.27 16.26 -3.66
C ASN A 165 -18.62 15.53 -4.96
N SER A 166 -18.51 14.20 -4.98
CA SER A 166 -18.85 13.39 -6.14
C SER A 166 -20.33 13.01 -6.20
N VAL A 167 -21.03 13.02 -5.05
CA VAL A 167 -22.45 12.63 -4.93
C VAL A 167 -23.38 13.84 -4.85
N ALA A 168 -22.90 14.98 -4.35
CA ALA A 168 -23.64 16.25 -4.30
C ALA A 168 -23.85 16.86 -5.69
#